data_AF-H8ZVW0-F1
#
_entry.id   AF-H8ZVW0-F1
#
_cell.length_a   1.000
_cell.length_b   1.000
_cell.length_c   1.000
_cell.angle_alpha   90.00
_cell.angle_beta   90.00
_cell.angle_gamma   90.00
#
_symmetry.space_group_name_H-M   'P 1'
#
loop_
_entity.id
_entity.type
_entity.pdbx_description
1 polymer ?
#
loop_
_entity_poly.entity_id
_entity_poly.type
_entity_poly.pdbx_seq_one_letter_code
_entity_poly.pdbx_strand_id
1 'polypeptide(L)'
;SEVQFGHAGAKSGGEMESAQAKNQALRDAGAVVPTSYEAFEGAIKEAFEKLAEAGKITPVKEVKPPQIPEDLSTAIKSGKVRAPTHIISTISDDRGEEPMYAGV
;
A
#
# COMPACT_ATOMS: atom_id res chain seq x y z
N SER A 1 20.93 -21.34 9.49
CA SER A 1 21.41 -20.69 8.27
C SER A 1 20.89 -19.28 8.22
N GLU A 2 21.72 -18.32 7.82
CA GLU A 2 21.36 -16.90 7.69
C GLU A 2 20.53 -16.69 6.41
N VAL A 3 19.47 -15.88 6.46
CA VAL A 3 18.62 -15.58 5.29
C VAL A 3 18.53 -14.08 5.12
N GLN A 4 18.79 -13.60 3.90
CA GLN A 4 18.51 -12.23 3.48
C GLN A 4 17.11 -12.16 2.89
N PHE A 5 16.30 -11.24 3.38
CA PHE A 5 14.99 -10.92 2.81
C PHE A 5 15.09 -9.74 1.83
N GLY A 6 14.00 -9.43 1.12
CA GLY A 6 14.00 -8.47 0.01
C GLY A 6 14.45 -7.05 0.38
N HIS A 7 14.21 -6.59 1.61
CA HIS A 7 14.74 -5.32 2.07
C HIS A 7 16.22 -5.46 2.46
N ALA A 8 17.09 -4.56 2.00
CA ALA A 8 18.55 -4.68 2.18
C ALA A 8 18.99 -4.90 3.63
N GLY A 9 18.33 -4.26 4.60
CA GLY A 9 18.61 -4.43 6.04
C GLY A 9 17.87 -5.57 6.74
N ALA A 10 17.01 -6.32 6.04
CA ALA A 10 16.24 -7.40 6.64
C ALA A 10 16.98 -8.74 6.48
N LYS A 11 17.86 -9.05 7.43
CA LYS A 11 18.64 -10.30 7.46
C LYS A 11 18.43 -11.02 8.79
N SER A 12 18.30 -12.35 8.76
CA SER A 12 18.17 -13.16 9.97
C SER A 12 19.54 -13.65 10.46
N GLY A 13 20.19 -12.95 11.40
CA GLY A 13 21.54 -13.33 11.85
C GLY A 13 21.87 -13.00 13.30
N GLY A 14 21.54 -11.78 13.77
CA GLY A 14 21.80 -11.37 15.16
C GLY A 14 20.67 -11.77 16.12
N GLU A 15 20.99 -12.31 17.30
CA GLU A 15 19.99 -12.62 18.34
C GLU A 15 19.21 -11.37 18.76
N MET A 16 19.90 -10.25 19.03
CA MET A 16 19.28 -8.96 19.34
C MET A 16 18.54 -8.34 18.14
N GLU A 17 18.89 -8.72 16.92
CA GLU A 17 18.29 -8.18 15.70
C GLU A 17 17.04 -8.95 15.25
N SER A 18 16.83 -10.13 15.84
CA SER A 18 15.68 -10.99 15.57
C SER A 18 14.35 -10.31 15.88
N ALA A 19 13.31 -10.67 15.11
CA ALA A 19 11.96 -10.16 15.35
C ALA A 19 11.44 -10.53 16.74
N GLN A 20 11.76 -11.75 17.21
CA GLN A 20 11.38 -12.25 18.53
C GLN A 20 11.99 -11.40 19.65
N ALA A 21 13.31 -11.11 19.60
CA ALA A 21 13.97 -10.31 20.60
C ALA A 21 13.42 -8.87 20.65
N LYS A 22 13.18 -8.26 19.48
CA LYS A 22 12.59 -6.92 19.38
C LYS A 22 11.16 -6.87 19.93
N ASN A 23 10.34 -7.86 19.59
CA ASN A 23 8.97 -7.95 20.09
C ASN A 23 8.93 -8.13 21.61
N GLN A 24 9.82 -8.95 22.17
CA GLN A 24 9.92 -9.12 23.62
C GLN A 24 10.37 -7.82 24.30
N ALA A 25 11.43 -7.18 23.81
CA ALA A 25 11.91 -5.92 24.36
C ALA A 25 10.85 -4.80 24.34
N LEU A 26 10.03 -4.75 23.28
CA LEU A 26 8.90 -3.82 23.20
C LEU A 26 7.81 -4.14 24.23
N ARG A 27 7.48 -5.42 24.44
CA ARG A 27 6.52 -5.83 25.48
C ARG A 27 7.02 -5.42 26.88
N ASP A 28 8.29 -5.69 27.16
CA ASP A 28 8.91 -5.38 28.45
C ASP A 28 8.96 -3.86 28.72
N ALA A 29 9.07 -3.05 27.66
CA ALA A 29 8.98 -1.59 27.73
C ALA A 29 7.53 -1.06 27.91
N GLY A 30 6.51 -1.93 27.95
CA GLY A 30 5.11 -1.57 28.12
C GLY A 30 4.36 -1.23 26.82
N ALA A 31 4.94 -1.53 25.65
CA ALA A 31 4.23 -1.38 24.38
C ALA A 31 3.16 -2.48 24.22
N VAL A 32 2.09 -2.15 23.50
CA VAL A 32 1.09 -3.14 23.07
C VAL A 32 1.66 -3.89 21.87
N VAL A 33 2.13 -5.12 22.10
CA VAL A 33 2.70 -5.97 21.04
C VAL A 33 1.81 -7.19 20.83
N PRO A 34 1.25 -7.39 19.62
CA PRO A 34 0.39 -8.53 19.34
C PRO A 34 1.17 -9.84 19.27
N THR A 35 0.45 -10.97 19.28
CA THR A 35 1.01 -12.32 19.21
C THR A 35 1.47 -12.70 17.80
N SER A 36 0.86 -12.12 16.78
CA SER A 36 1.21 -12.28 15.36
C SER A 36 0.76 -11.06 14.56
N TYR A 37 1.02 -11.06 13.25
CA TYR A 37 0.58 -9.99 12.36
C TYR A 37 -0.94 -9.96 12.19
N GLU A 38 -1.60 -11.12 12.20
CA GLU A 38 -3.06 -11.24 12.10
C GLU A 38 -3.78 -10.62 13.31
N ALA A 39 -3.15 -10.66 14.49
CA ALA A 39 -3.69 -10.06 15.71
C ALA A 39 -3.45 -8.54 15.79
N PHE A 40 -2.76 -7.94 14.81
CA PHE A 40 -2.37 -6.53 14.84
C PHE A 40 -3.58 -5.58 14.76
N GLU A 41 -4.58 -5.92 13.93
CA GLU A 41 -5.83 -5.16 13.83
C GLU A 41 -6.55 -5.07 15.19
N GLY A 42 -6.69 -6.20 15.88
CA GLY A 42 -7.33 -6.27 17.18
C GLY A 42 -6.60 -5.46 18.25
N ALA A 43 -5.27 -5.53 18.28
CA ALA A 43 -4.44 -4.76 19.21
C ALA A 43 -4.55 -3.24 19.00
N ILE A 44 -4.61 -2.77 17.74
CA ILE A 44 -4.84 -1.36 17.43
C ILE A 44 -6.21 -0.92 17.91
N LYS A 45 -7.25 -1.70 17.61
CA LYS A 45 -8.63 -1.39 18.01
C LYS A 45 -8.74 -1.28 19.53
N GLU A 46 -8.20 -2.25 20.27
CA GLU A 46 -8.20 -2.24 21.74
C GLU A 46 -7.46 -1.01 22.30
N ALA A 47 -6.31 -0.65 21.72
CA ALA A 47 -5.56 0.54 22.15
C ALA A 47 -6.35 1.83 21.90
N PHE A 48 -7.04 1.94 20.75
CA PHE A 48 -7.89 3.08 20.44
C PHE A 48 -9.08 3.18 21.40
N GLU A 49 -9.78 2.07 21.65
CA GLU A 49 -10.93 2.02 22.58
C GLU A 49 -10.52 2.46 23.98
N LYS A 50 -9.39 1.97 24.50
CA LYS A 50 -8.85 2.41 25.80
C LYS A 50 -8.58 3.91 25.87
N LEU A 51 -8.07 4.51 24.79
CA LEU A 51 -7.80 5.95 24.73
C LEU A 51 -9.08 6.78 24.61
N ALA A 52 -10.08 6.27 23.89
CA ALA A 52 -11.39 6.89 23.79
C ALA A 52 -12.15 6.84 25.12
N GLU A 53 -12.14 5.69 25.80
CA GLU A 53 -12.72 5.51 27.14
C GLU A 53 -12.03 6.40 28.19
N ALA A 54 -10.71 6.55 28.09
CA ALA A 54 -9.95 7.49 28.93
C ALA A 54 -10.20 8.97 28.60
N GLY A 55 -11.03 9.27 27.59
CA GLY A 55 -11.36 10.63 27.15
C GLY A 55 -10.20 11.37 26.49
N LYS A 56 -9.11 10.68 26.12
CA LYS A 56 -7.93 11.28 25.47
C LYS A 56 -8.13 11.50 23.98
N ILE A 57 -9.03 10.73 23.36
CA ILE A 57 -9.37 10.81 21.93
C ILE A 57 -10.88 10.90 21.80
N THR A 58 -11.36 11.83 20.98
CA THR A 58 -12.77 11.90 20.59
C THR A 58 -12.89 11.50 19.13
N PRO A 59 -13.76 10.54 18.78
CA PRO A 59 -14.01 10.18 17.38
C PRO A 59 -14.43 11.42 16.59
N VAL A 60 -13.69 11.69 15.52
CA VAL A 60 -13.98 12.81 14.62
C VAL A 60 -15.15 12.41 13.73
N LYS A 61 -16.11 13.31 13.55
CA LYS A 61 -17.22 13.09 12.62
C LYS A 61 -16.67 12.98 11.20
N GLU A 62 -17.02 11.90 10.52
CA GLU A 62 -16.66 11.73 9.12
C GLU A 62 -17.29 12.82 8.26
N VAL A 63 -16.48 13.45 7.43
CA VAL A 63 -16.90 14.43 6.43
C VAL A 63 -16.78 13.77 5.06
N LYS A 64 -17.82 13.90 4.23
CA LYS A 64 -17.77 13.42 2.85
C LYS A 64 -16.67 14.18 2.10
N PRO A 65 -15.62 13.51 1.60
CA PRO A 65 -14.57 14.19 0.84
C PRO A 65 -15.16 14.79 -0.45
N PRO A 66 -14.57 15.90 -0.95
CA PRO A 66 -14.97 16.44 -2.25
C PRO A 66 -14.73 15.42 -3.35
N GLN A 67 -15.61 15.38 -4.34
CA GLN A 67 -15.44 14.50 -5.48
C GLN A 67 -14.36 15.06 -6.40
N ILE A 68 -13.35 14.24 -6.67
CA ILE A 68 -12.30 14.55 -7.65
C ILE A 68 -12.73 13.93 -8.99
N PRO A 69 -12.65 14.68 -10.11
CA PRO A 69 -12.91 14.11 -11.42
C PRO A 69 -12.01 12.90 -11.72
N GLU A 70 -12.57 11.88 -12.35
CA GLU A 70 -11.79 10.72 -12.80
C GLU A 70 -10.82 11.14 -13.91
N ASP A 71 -9.61 10.60 -13.87
CA ASP A 71 -8.63 10.82 -14.93
C ASP A 71 -9.12 10.22 -16.26
N LEU A 72 -8.94 10.98 -17.34
CA LEU A 72 -9.40 10.58 -18.67
C LEU A 72 -8.79 9.23 -19.09
N SER A 73 -7.51 8.99 -18.79
CA SER A 73 -6.83 7.74 -19.17
C SER A 73 -7.41 6.54 -18.42
N THR A 74 -7.77 6.72 -17.15
CA THR A 74 -8.45 5.69 -16.35
C THR A 74 -9.85 5.41 -16.90
N ALA A 75 -10.62 6.45 -17.20
CA ALA A 75 -11.97 6.32 -17.72
C ALA A 75 -12.02 5.63 -19.10
N ILE A 76 -11.04 5.90 -19.97
CA ILE A 76 -10.89 5.21 -21.26
C ILE A 76 -10.52 3.74 -21.04
N LYS A 77 -9.53 3.45 -20.18
CA LYS A 77 -9.09 2.08 -19.87
C LYS A 77 -10.20 1.23 -19.25
N SER A 78 -11.05 1.83 -18.42
CA SER A 78 -12.22 1.17 -17.84
C SER A 78 -13.43 1.11 -18.79
N GLY A 79 -13.33 1.65 -20.01
CA GLY A 79 -14.40 1.66 -21.01
C GLY A 79 -15.60 2.57 -20.70
N LYS A 80 -15.46 3.50 -19.74
CA LYS A 80 -16.53 4.44 -19.35
C LYS A 80 -16.76 5.54 -20.37
N VAL A 81 -15.69 5.93 -21.07
CA VAL A 81 -15.72 6.96 -22.10
C VAL A 81 -14.94 6.49 -23.32
N ARG A 82 -15.28 7.04 -24.49
CA ARG A 82 -14.52 6.87 -25.72
C ARG A 82 -13.98 8.22 -26.16
N ALA A 83 -12.67 8.34 -26.29
CA ALA A 83 -12.03 9.51 -26.88
C ALA A 83 -11.65 9.20 -28.34
N PRO A 84 -12.13 9.98 -29.32
CA PRO A 84 -11.77 9.81 -30.72
C PRO A 84 -10.31 10.22 -30.96
N THR A 85 -9.66 9.60 -31.94
CA THR A 85 -8.35 10.05 -32.42
C THR A 85 -8.50 11.23 -33.38
N HIS A 86 -7.61 12.22 -33.28
CA HIS A 86 -7.62 13.40 -34.16
C HIS A 86 -6.73 13.26 -35.40
N ILE A 87 -5.75 12.36 -35.35
CA ILE A 87 -4.76 12.13 -36.41
C ILE A 87 -4.82 10.67 -36.83
N ILE A 88 -4.67 10.44 -38.14
CA ILE A 88 -4.61 9.11 -38.75
C ILE A 88 -3.21 8.95 -39.37
N SER A 89 -2.45 7.95 -38.91
CA SER A 89 -1.20 7.51 -39.53
C SER A 89 -1.43 6.16 -40.21
N THR A 90 -1.05 6.03 -41.48
CA THR A 90 -1.24 4.80 -42.27
C THR A 90 0.06 4.14 -42.74
N ILE A 91 1.22 4.76 -42.48
CA ILE A 91 2.51 4.32 -43.01
C ILE A 91 3.47 3.79 -41.95
N SER A 92 3.23 4.08 -40.66
CA SER A 92 4.11 3.66 -39.57
C SER A 92 3.34 3.49 -38.25
N ASP A 93 3.77 2.51 -37.44
CA ASP A 93 3.26 2.25 -36.08
C ASP A 93 4.39 1.82 -35.16
N ASP A 94 4.67 2.60 -34.11
CA ASP A 94 5.75 2.42 -33.14
C ASP A 94 5.23 2.00 -31.75
N ARG A 95 3.93 1.69 -31.63
CA ARG A 95 3.30 1.36 -30.34
C ARG A 95 3.55 -0.08 -29.88
N GLY A 96 3.99 -0.96 -30.79
CA GLY A 96 4.30 -2.37 -30.53
C GLY A 96 5.69 -2.56 -29.90
N GLU A 97 6.12 -3.81 -29.77
CA GLU A 97 7.50 -4.13 -29.35
C GLU A 97 8.54 -3.74 -30.40
N GLU A 98 8.18 -3.82 -31.69
CA GLU A 98 9.02 -3.47 -32.83
C GLU A 98 8.34 -2.42 -33.72
N PRO A 99 9.09 -1.51 -34.37
CA PRO A 99 8.54 -0.52 -35.28
C PRO A 99 8.04 -1.17 -36.57
N MET A 100 6.83 -0.82 -37.00
CA MET A 100 6.25 -1.32 -38.25
C MET A 100 6.25 -0.23 -39.34
N TYR A 101 6.69 -0.59 -40.56
CA TYR A 101 6.61 0.25 -41.76
C TYR A 101 5.59 -0.33 -42.74
N ALA A 102 4.49 0.40 -42.94
CA ALA A 102 3.34 -0.05 -43.74
C ALA A 102 2.82 -1.45 -43.34
N GLY A 103 2.94 -1.81 -42.06
CA GLY A 103 2.50 -3.10 -41.51
C GLY A 103 3.53 -4.23 -41.59
N VAL A 104 4.76 -3.94 -42.02
CA VAL A 104 5.92 -4.87 -41.99
C VAL A 104 6.83 -4.54 -40.83
#